data_AF-A0A7X4A258-F1
#
_entry.id   AF-A0A7X4A258-F1
#
_cell.length_a   1.000
_cell.length_b   1.000
_cell.length_c   1.000
_cell.angle_alpha   90.00
_cell.angle_beta   90.00
_cell.angle_gamma   90.00
#
_symmetry.space_group_name_H-M   'P 1'
#
loop_
_entity.id
_entity.type
_entity.pdbx_description
1 polymer ?
#
loop_
_entity_poly.entity_id
_entity_poly.type
_entity_poly.pdbx_seq_one_letter_code
_entity_poly.pdbx_strand_id
1 'polypeptide(L)' 'MLAERDSEASAKVVHLRTVYNNFCWLHTTLRVTPAMEAGIDDTVRDVDWIVDLIDANTPKPKKSGPKPGTKYKPRKMA' A
#
# COMPACT_ATOMS: atom_id res chain seq x y z
N MET A 1 2.96 16.53 -17.20
CA MET A 1 3.52 15.18 -16.99
C MET A 1 4.23 14.95 -15.65
N LEU A 2 4.54 15.98 -14.83
CA LEU A 2 5.02 15.76 -13.45
C LEU A 2 3.90 15.88 -12.39
N ALA A 3 2.89 16.72 -12.62
CA ALA A 3 1.77 16.93 -11.68
C ALA A 3 0.84 15.71 -11.50
N GLU A 4 0.75 14.79 -12.46
CA GLU A 4 -0.05 13.56 -12.33
C GLU A 4 0.66 12.47 -11.52
N ARG A 5 1.99 12.52 -11.35
CA ARG A 5 2.71 11.53 -10.54
C ARG A 5 2.53 11.77 -9.04
N ASP A 6 2.38 13.04 -8.66
CA ASP A 6 2.18 13.42 -7.25
C ASP A 6 0.76 13.10 -6.76
N SER A 7 -0.24 13.11 -7.66
CA SER A 7 -1.62 12.76 -7.31
C SER A 7 -1.76 11.27 -6.97
N GLU A 8 -1.11 10.38 -7.73
CA GLU A 8 -1.10 8.94 -7.43
C GLU A 8 -0.31 8.59 -6.16
N ALA A 9 0.81 9.27 -5.92
CA ALA A 9 1.59 9.09 -4.69
C ALA A 9 0.78 9.53 -3.45
N SER A 10 0.11 10.67 -3.56
CA SER A 10 -0.79 11.18 -2.51
C SER A 10 -1.98 10.25 -2.30
N ALA A 11 -2.54 9.68 -3.38
CA ALA A 11 -3.63 8.73 -3.29
C ALA A 11 -3.24 7.51 -2.45
N LYS A 12 -2.07 6.88 -2.70
CA LYS A 12 -1.63 5.69 -1.95
C LYS A 12 -1.53 5.95 -0.43
N VAL A 13 -0.97 7.09 -0.05
CA VAL A 13 -0.83 7.48 1.37
C VAL A 13 -2.21 7.71 2.00
N VAL A 14 -3.12 8.36 1.29
CA VAL A 14 -4.50 8.59 1.75
C VAL A 14 -5.20 7.26 1.99
N HIS A 15 -5.13 6.31 1.05
CA HIS A 15 -5.80 5.01 1.19
C HIS A 15 -5.27 4.24 2.40
N LEU A 16 -3.94 4.15 2.56
CA LEU A 16 -3.34 3.46 3.71
C LEU A 16 -3.77 4.10 5.04
N ARG A 17 -3.80 5.43 5.12
CA ARG A 17 -4.21 6.15 6.33
C ARG A 17 -5.69 5.94 6.64
N THR A 18 -6.55 5.94 5.62
CA THR A 18 -7.98 5.70 5.78
C THR A 18 -8.26 4.33 6.35
N VAL A 19 -7.60 3.28 5.85
CA VAL A 19 -7.76 1.91 6.38
C VAL A 19 -7.27 1.84 7.83
N TYR A 20 -6.07 2.35 8.12
CA TYR A 20 -5.51 2.30 9.47
C TYR A 20 -6.40 3.01 10.51
N ASN A 21 -6.89 4.21 10.20
CA ASN A 21 -7.71 4.98 11.14
C ASN A 21 -9.09 4.36 11.38
N ASN A 22 -9.64 3.63 10.40
CA ASN A 22 -10.98 3.05 10.52
C ASN A 22 -10.99 1.70 11.25
N PHE A 23 -9.93 0.89 11.11
CA PHE A 23 -9.93 -0.50 11.59
C PHE A 23 -8.93 -0.80 12.71
N CYS A 24 -7.79 -0.11 12.76
CA CYS A 24 -6.71 -0.41 13.71
C CYS A 24 -6.61 0.57 14.87
N TRP A 25 -6.94 1.83 14.62
CA TRP A 25 -6.82 2.87 15.64
C TRP A 25 -8.09 3.02 16.45
N LEU A 26 -7.97 2.93 17.78
CA LEU A 26 -9.07 3.21 18.70
C LEU A 26 -9.33 4.72 18.74
N HIS A 27 -10.54 5.14 18.40
CA HIS A 27 -10.87 6.56 18.41
C HIS A 27 -10.94 7.08 19.85
N THR A 28 -10.26 8.19 20.13
CA THR A 28 -10.12 8.71 21.51
C THR A 28 -11.44 9.13 22.14
N THR A 29 -12.38 9.66 21.36
CA THR A 29 -13.71 10.06 21.87
C THR A 29 -14.73 8.92 21.88
N LEU A 30 -14.81 8.12 20.81
CA LEU A 30 -15.81 7.06 20.65
C LEU A 30 -15.46 5.81 21.48
N ARG A 31 -14.18 5.61 21.82
CA ARG A 31 -13.65 4.41 22.51
C ARG A 31 -13.85 3.09 21.77
N VAL A 32 -14.33 3.16 20.52
CA VAL A 32 -14.41 2.08 19.53
C VAL A 32 -13.69 2.53 18.25
N THR A 33 -13.52 1.63 17.29
CA THR A 33 -13.02 2.02 15.97
C THR A 33 -14.15 2.69 15.16
N PRO A 34 -13.85 3.64 14.26
CA PRO A 34 -14.87 4.25 13.41
C PRO A 34 -15.66 3.25 12.55
N ALA A 35 -15.04 2.15 12.12
CA ALA A 35 -15.73 1.10 11.38
C ALA A 35 -16.76 0.33 12.23
N MET A 36 -16.50 0.18 13.53
CA MET A 36 -17.45 -0.41 14.48
C MET A 36 -18.66 0.48 14.73
N GLU A 37 -18.44 1.78 14.92
CA GLU A 37 -19.54 2.73 15.08
C GLU A 37 -20.42 2.81 13.83
N ALA A 38 -19.82 2.68 12.65
CA ALA A 38 -20.53 2.65 11.38
C ALA A 38 -21.23 1.30 11.11
N GLY A 39 -21.04 0.27 11.95
CA GLY A 39 -21.60 -1.07 11.76
C GLY A 39 -21.04 -1.83 10.55
N ILE A 40 -19.81 -1.51 10.14
CA ILE A 40 -19.13 -2.13 8.99
C ILE A 40 -18.35 -3.38 9.43
N ASP A 41 -17.72 -3.33 10.60
CA ASP A 41 -16.96 -4.43 11.19
C ASP A 41 -17.14 -4.39 12.71
N ASP A 42 -17.29 -5.54 13.35
CA ASP A 42 -17.53 -5.64 14.80
C ASP A 42 -16.24 -5.89 15.59
N THR A 43 -15.10 -5.97 14.90
CA THR A 43 -13.82 -6.35 15.49
C THR A 43 -12.73 -5.31 15.25
N VAL A 44 -11.84 -5.16 16.22
CA VAL A 44 -10.61 -4.36 16.06
C VAL A 44 -9.61 -5.20 15.28
N ARG A 45 -8.98 -4.60 14.26
CA ARG A 45 -7.98 -5.25 13.41
C ARG A 45 -6.58 -4.75 13.76
N ASP A 46 -5.57 -5.58 13.51
CA ASP A 46 -4.16 -5.18 13.61
C ASP A 46 -3.57 -4.82 12.24
N VAL A 47 -2.38 -4.22 12.26
CA VAL A 47 -1.66 -3.83 11.05
C VAL A 47 -1.33 -5.05 10.17
N ASP A 48 -1.07 -6.21 10.77
CA ASP A 48 -0.79 -7.46 10.03
C ASP A 48 -1.96 -7.87 9.13
N TRP A 49 -3.20 -7.63 9.56
CA TRP A 49 -4.39 -7.88 8.73
C TRP A 49 -4.40 -7.02 7.46
N ILE A 50 -3.92 -5.78 7.54
CA ILE A 50 -3.79 -4.91 6.37
C ILE A 50 -2.72 -5.46 5.41
N VAL A 51 -1.61 -5.99 5.95
CA VAL A 51 -0.55 -6.61 5.14
C VAL A 51 -1.08 -7.84 4.41
N ASP A 52 -1.83 -8.70 5.09
CA ASP A 52 -2.45 -9.89 4.48
C ASP A 52 -3.39 -9.51 3.32
N LEU A 53 -4.16 -8.42 3.46
CA LEU A 53 -5.02 -7.91 2.39
C LEU A 53 -4.22 -7.38 1.19
N ILE A 54 -3.09 -6.73 1.44
CA ILE A 54 -2.18 -6.25 0.39
C ILE A 54 -1.57 -7.44 -0.35
N ASP A 55 -1.10 -8.46 0.38
CA ASP A 55 -0.48 -9.65 -0.20
C ASP A 55 -1.49 -10.48 -1.01
N ALA A 56 -2.73 -10.59 -0.53
CA ALA A 56 -3.81 -11.26 -1.25
C ALA A 56 -4.17 -10.55 -2.57
N ASN A 57 -4.12 -9.23 -2.61
CA ASN A 57 -4.45 -8.43 -3.80
C ASN A 57 -3.24 -8.09 -4.70
N THR A 58 -2.02 -8.31 -4.23
CA THR A 58 -0.83 -8.06 -5.04
C THR A 58 -0.75 -9.12 -6.13
N PRO A 59 -0.86 -8.76 -7.41
CA PRO A 59 -0.75 -9.73 -8.48
C PRO A 59 0.64 -10.38 -8.40
N LYS A 60 0.68 -11.72 -8.34
CA LYS A 60 1.94 -12.47 -8.28
C LYS A 60 2.93 -11.87 -9.27
N PRO A 61 4.15 -11.50 -8.84
CA PRO A 61 5.11 -10.85 -9.72
C PRO A 61 5.30 -11.75 -10.93
N LYS A 62 4.95 -11.25 -12.13
CA LYS A 62 5.28 -11.94 -13.38
C LYS A 62 6.79 -12.11 -13.35
N LYS A 63 7.27 -13.36 -13.37
CA LYS A 63 8.70 -13.66 -13.49
C LYS A 63 9.23 -12.85 -14.67
N SER A 64 9.93 -11.75 -14.42
CA SER A 64 10.66 -11.09 -15.49
C SER A 64 11.78 -12.06 -15.83
N GLY A 65 11.67 -12.73 -16.97
CA GLY A 65 12.82 -13.39 -17.56
C GLY A 65 13.98 -12.38 -17.67
N PRO A 66 15.23 -12.86 -17.79
CA PRO A 66 16.35 -11.97 -18.04
C PRO A 66 16.00 -11.05 -19.21
N LYS A 67 16.02 -9.72 -19.01
CA LYS A 67 15.87 -8.79 -20.13
C LYS A 67 16.96 -9.14 -21.16
N PRO A 68 16.62 -9.58 -22.38
CA PRO A 68 17.65 -9.91 -23.34
C PRO A 68 18.37 -8.61 -23.73
N GLY A 69 19.64 -8.50 -23.36
CA GLY A 69 20.60 -7.71 -24.13
C GLY A 69 21.01 -6.33 -23.65
N THR A 70 21.03 -6.00 -22.35
CA THR A 70 21.92 -4.91 -21.88
C THR A 70 23.36 -5.42 -21.86
N LYS A 71 24.01 -5.45 -23.03
CA LYS A 71 25.47 -5.58 -23.13
C LYS A 71 26.07 -4.32 -22.51
N TYR A 72 26.48 -4.39 -21.24
CA TYR A 72 27.29 -3.32 -20.65
C TYR A 72 28.58 -3.20 -21.48
N LYS A 73 28.73 -2.09 -22.20
CA LYS A 73 30.01 -1.72 -22.82
C LYS A 73 30.78 -0.87 -21.79
N PRO A 74 31.87 -1.37 -21.19
CA PRO A 74 32.70 -0.52 -20.35
C PRO A 74 33.25 0.64 -21.19
N ARG A 75 33.16 1.87 -20.67
CA ARG A 75 33.82 3.02 -21.30
C ARG A 75 35.33 2.77 -21.22
N LYS A 76 36.00 2.68 -22.37
CA LYS A 76 37.46 2.64 -22.42
C LYS A 76 37.98 3.96 -21.87
N MET A 77 38.76 3.89 -20.79
CA MET A 77 39.61 4.99 -20.36
C MET A 77 40.96 4.76 -21.05
N ALA A 78 41.27 5.57 -22.06
CA ALA A 78 42.57 5.70 -22.69
C ALA A 78 42.71 7.13 -23.19
#